data_AF-A0A519ZWT6-F1
#
_entry.id   AF-A0A519ZWT6-F1
#
_cell.length_a   1.000
_cell.length_b   1.000
_cell.length_c   1.000
_cell.angle_alpha   90.00
_cell.angle_beta   90.00
_cell.angle_gamma   90.00
#
_symmetry.space_group_name_H-M   'P 1'
#
loop_
_entity.id
_entity.type
_entity.pdbx_description
1 polymer ?
#
loop_
_entity_poly.entity_id
_entity_poly.type
_entity_poly.pdbx_seq_one_letter_code
_entity_poly.pdbx_strand_id
1 'polypeptide(L)'
;MATKRKFDWLHVAISWGASIVILGALFKILHIGGVFGNYAIGIGLGVEAILFFLTGLRQPEQELPWERVYPELNPEFAGDLPKSSARPASASAGFSSTAALDKMLVDAKIGPELIESLGAGLRTFGDKVSAISNVADASAATAEFTGKVKNASAGFDGLNAAFSKATAQLSELGESNVASVAYHDQVNALAKNLSALNAVYELELQDSSAHLKSMNKFYQNLSLTMNNFNESMEDSKQFKEEVGKLAKNLSSLNAIYGNMLTAMNQPRV
;
A
#
# COMPACT_ATOMS: atom_id res chain seq x y z
N MET A 1 -11.63 40.62 37.63
CA MET A 1 -10.29 40.24 37.13
C MET A 1 -10.48 39.08 36.15
N ALA A 2 -10.19 39.29 34.86
CA ALA A 2 -10.34 38.25 33.86
C ALA A 2 -9.21 37.21 34.02
N THR A 3 -9.54 36.05 34.56
CA THR A 3 -8.62 34.91 34.68
C THR A 3 -8.28 34.43 33.27
N LYS A 4 -7.08 34.73 32.76
CA LYS A 4 -6.57 34.12 31.53
C LYS A 4 -6.58 32.61 31.71
N ARG A 5 -7.44 31.88 30.98
CA ARG A 5 -7.41 30.41 30.90
C ARG A 5 -6.01 30.02 30.43
N LYS A 6 -5.19 29.49 31.34
CA LYS A 6 -3.91 28.89 30.98
C LYS A 6 -4.25 27.66 30.14
N PHE A 7 -3.80 27.65 28.89
CA PHE A 7 -3.96 26.51 28.00
C PHE A 7 -3.29 25.29 28.66
N ASP A 8 -4.09 24.30 29.07
CA ASP A 8 -3.57 23.12 29.73
C ASP A 8 -3.06 22.13 28.69
N TRP A 9 -1.83 22.39 28.26
CA TRP A 9 -1.11 21.56 27.30
C TRP A 9 -1.01 20.08 27.74
N LEU A 10 -1.07 19.82 29.05
CA LEU A 10 -1.04 18.45 29.59
C LEU A 10 -2.33 17.69 29.28
N HIS A 11 -3.50 18.33 29.43
CA HIS A 11 -4.77 17.71 29.02
C HIS A 11 -4.81 17.39 27.52
N VAL A 12 -4.21 18.24 26.70
CA VAL A 12 -4.08 18.01 25.26
C VAL A 12 -3.15 16.81 24.99
N ALA A 13 -2.01 16.73 25.67
CA ALA A 13 -1.08 15.62 25.54
C ALA A 13 -1.70 14.28 25.99
N ILE A 14 -2.46 14.27 27.10
CA ILE A 14 -3.20 13.10 27.58
C ILE A 14 -4.26 12.67 26.56
N SER A 15 -5.03 13.62 26.02
CA SER A 15 -6.07 13.32 25.04
C SER A 15 -5.50 12.76 23.73
N TRP A 16 -4.35 13.26 23.28
CA TRP A 16 -3.65 12.74 22.11
C TRP A 16 -3.04 11.36 22.36
N GLY A 17 -2.44 11.12 23.52
CA GLY A 17 -1.95 9.79 23.88
C GLY A 17 -3.03 8.74 23.94
N ALA A 18 -4.16 9.06 24.60
CA ALA A 18 -5.32 8.18 24.67
C ALA A 18 -5.84 7.81 23.26
N SER A 19 -5.84 8.74 22.32
CA SER A 19 -6.23 8.47 20.93
C SER A 19 -5.28 7.46 20.25
N ILE A 20 -3.98 7.59 20.45
CA ILE A 20 -2.96 6.68 19.90
C ILE A 20 -3.12 5.27 20.48
N VAL A 21 -3.40 5.15 21.78
CA VAL A 21 -3.68 3.87 22.46
C VAL A 21 -4.93 3.21 21.90
N ILE A 22 -6.02 3.96 21.75
CA ILE A 22 -7.29 3.44 21.22
C ILE A 22 -7.11 2.94 19.78
N LEU A 23 -6.37 3.67 18.94
CA LEU A 23 -6.05 3.23 17.58
C LEU A 23 -5.16 1.98 17.57
N GLY A 24 -4.16 1.90 18.44
CA GLY A 24 -3.32 0.71 18.60
C GLY A 24 -4.12 -0.53 19.03
N ALA A 25 -5.04 -0.37 19.99
CA ALA A 25 -5.94 -1.43 20.42
C ALA A 25 -6.91 -1.85 19.31
N LEU A 26 -7.44 -0.90 18.54
CA LEU A 26 -8.32 -1.15 17.41
C LEU A 26 -7.63 -2.03 16.35
N PHE A 27 -6.38 -1.71 15.97
CA PHE A 27 -5.61 -2.51 15.03
C PHE A 27 -5.37 -3.94 15.54
N LYS A 28 -5.14 -4.10 16.85
CA LYS A 28 -4.93 -5.41 17.48
C LYS A 28 -6.20 -6.27 17.50
N ILE A 29 -7.36 -5.69 17.83
CA ILE A 29 -8.64 -6.41 17.91
C ILE A 29 -9.14 -6.80 16.52
N LEU A 30 -9.09 -5.89 15.55
CA LEU A 30 -9.56 -6.13 14.19
C LEU A 30 -8.57 -6.92 13.32
N HIS A 31 -7.38 -7.27 13.84
CA HIS A 31 -6.32 -7.97 13.11
C HIS A 31 -5.91 -7.26 11.80
N ILE A 32 -6.06 -5.93 11.76
CA ILE A 32 -5.73 -5.12 10.58
C ILE A 32 -4.21 -4.88 10.57
N GLY A 33 -3.55 -5.26 9.46
CA GLY A 33 -2.10 -5.06 9.28
C GLY A 33 -1.19 -6.17 9.83
N GLY A 34 -1.74 -7.28 10.34
CA GLY A 34 -0.95 -8.45 10.77
C GLY A 34 0.13 -8.11 11.79
N VAL A 35 1.40 -8.35 11.45
CA VAL A 35 2.57 -8.05 12.31
C VAL A 35 2.62 -6.56 12.69
N PHE A 36 2.18 -5.67 11.81
CA PHE A 36 2.14 -4.22 12.08
C PHE A 36 1.15 -3.84 13.19
N GLY A 37 0.08 -4.63 13.40
CA GLY A 37 -0.86 -4.41 14.50
C GLY A 37 -0.23 -4.63 15.89
N ASN A 38 0.73 -5.56 16.00
CA ASN A 38 1.50 -5.75 17.24
C ASN A 38 2.41 -4.55 17.54
N TYR A 39 3.01 -3.95 16.52
CA TYR A 39 3.80 -2.74 16.69
C TYR A 39 2.92 -1.52 17.03
N ALA A 40 1.74 -1.41 16.41
CA ALA A 40 0.80 -0.32 16.68
C ALA A 40 0.32 -0.30 18.15
N ILE A 41 -0.06 -1.45 18.72
CA ILE A 41 -0.44 -1.51 20.15
C ILE A 41 0.76 -1.33 21.07
N GLY A 42 1.95 -1.83 20.68
CA GLY A 42 3.19 -1.62 21.43
C GLY A 42 3.56 -0.14 21.55
N ILE A 43 3.42 0.62 20.46
CA ILE A 43 3.64 2.08 20.45
C ILE A 43 2.59 2.78 21.31
N GLY A 44 1.31 2.42 21.18
CA GLY A 44 0.24 2.99 22.01
C GLY A 44 0.49 2.81 23.50
N LEU A 45 0.75 1.58 23.95
CA LEU A 45 1.05 1.29 25.35
C LEU A 45 2.33 1.99 25.84
N GLY A 46 3.34 2.15 24.97
CA GLY A 46 4.54 2.92 25.30
C GLY A 46 4.26 4.41 25.54
N VAL A 47 3.41 5.03 24.72
CA VAL A 47 2.97 6.42 24.90
C VAL A 47 2.19 6.58 26.21
N GLU A 48 1.30 5.64 26.54
CA GLU A 48 0.53 5.65 27.77
C GLU A 48 1.41 5.55 29.02
N ALA A 49 2.43 4.68 29.00
CA ALA A 49 3.38 4.55 30.10
C ALA A 49 4.16 5.85 30.36
N ILE A 50 4.56 6.56 29.29
CA ILE A 50 5.25 7.86 29.39
C ILE A 50 4.31 8.92 29.94
N LEU A 51 3.06 8.96 29.49
CA LEU A 51 2.07 9.92 29.97
C LEU A 51 1.75 9.71 31.44
N PHE A 52 1.52 8.46 31.88
CA PHE A 52 1.31 8.15 33.30
C PHE A 52 2.48 8.56 34.17
N PHE A 53 3.71 8.32 33.71
CA PHE A 53 4.92 8.75 34.40
C PHE A 53 4.98 10.28 34.55
N LEU A 54 4.66 11.02 33.49
CA LEU A 54 4.61 12.49 33.51
C LEU A 54 3.48 13.04 34.39
N THR A 55 2.31 12.39 34.41
CA THR A 55 1.19 12.80 35.27
C THR A 55 1.40 12.46 36.74
N GLY A 56 2.11 11.37 37.04
CA GLY A 56 2.43 10.97 38.42
C GLY A 56 3.33 11.96 39.16
N LEU A 57 4.02 12.84 38.43
CA LEU A 57 4.83 13.94 38.98
C LEU A 57 3.99 15.17 39.38
N ARG A 58 2.69 15.20 39.10
CA ARG A 58 1.77 16.25 39.57
C ARG A 58 0.91 15.76 40.74
N GLN A 59 0.74 16.64 41.72
CA GLN A 59 -0.25 16.46 42.77
C GLN A 59 -1.68 16.56 42.17
N PRO A 60 -2.63 15.70 42.61
CA PRO A 60 -4.02 15.80 42.20
C PRO A 60 -4.61 17.17 42.60
N GLU A 61 -5.55 17.68 41.80
CA GLU A 61 -6.22 18.94 42.12
C GLU A 61 -6.88 18.84 43.50
N GLN A 62 -6.61 19.82 44.37
CA GLN A 62 -7.26 19.88 45.69
C GLN A 62 -8.75 20.11 45.48
N GLU A 63 -9.58 19.25 46.08
CA GLU A 63 -11.02 19.45 46.10
C GLU A 63 -11.34 20.81 46.72
N LEU A 64 -12.11 21.62 45.99
CA LEU A 64 -12.56 22.92 46.47
C LEU A 64 -13.39 22.69 47.76
N PRO A 65 -13.22 23.51 48.81
CA PRO A 65 -13.92 23.31 50.08
C PRO A 65 -15.39 23.74 49.96
N TRP A 66 -16.20 22.91 49.31
CA TRP A 66 -17.65 23.10 49.13
C TRP A 66 -18.40 23.26 50.46
N GLU A 67 -17.82 22.73 51.54
CA GLU A 67 -18.24 22.89 52.94
C GLU A 67 -18.38 24.35 53.39
N ARG A 68 -17.63 25.29 52.77
CA ARG A 68 -17.71 26.72 53.08
C ARG A 68 -18.94 27.40 52.46
N VAL A 69 -19.47 26.84 51.38
CA VAL A 69 -20.58 27.43 50.60
C VAL A 69 -21.91 26.76 50.94
N TYR A 70 -21.88 25.46 51.28
CA TYR A 70 -23.05 24.69 51.68
C TYR A 70 -22.73 23.93 52.98
N PRO A 71 -22.95 24.56 54.15
CA PRO A 71 -22.67 23.98 55.46
C PRO A 71 -23.44 22.66 55.72
N GLU A 72 -24.52 22.48 54.98
CA GLU A 72 -25.45 21.34 55.03
C GLU A 72 -24.85 20.02 54.52
N LEU A 73 -23.71 20.07 53.82
CA LEU A 73 -22.98 18.88 53.33
C LEU A 73 -21.95 18.36 54.35
N ASN A 74 -21.72 19.08 55.46
CA ASN A 74 -20.79 18.66 56.49
C ASN A 74 -21.46 17.62 57.42
N PRO A 75 -20.87 16.42 57.60
CA PRO A 75 -21.43 15.38 58.46
C PRO A 75 -21.54 15.74 59.95
N GLU A 76 -20.89 16.80 60.43
CA GLU A 76 -21.02 17.33 61.81
C GLU A 76 -22.03 18.49 61.95
N PHE A 77 -22.84 18.78 60.93
CA PHE A 77 -23.81 19.88 60.98
C PHE A 77 -24.95 19.60 61.98
N ALA A 78 -24.89 20.24 63.15
CA ALA A 78 -25.84 20.10 64.26
C ALA A 78 -26.90 21.23 64.32
N GLY A 79 -27.38 21.71 63.17
CA GLY A 79 -28.44 22.71 63.08
C GLY A 79 -29.77 22.11 62.62
N ASP A 80 -30.90 22.56 63.19
CA ASP A 80 -32.24 22.14 62.76
C ASP A 80 -32.53 22.61 61.32
N LEU A 81 -32.98 21.68 60.47
CA LEU A 81 -33.46 22.00 59.12
C LEU A 81 -34.63 23.00 59.21
N PRO A 82 -34.72 24.02 58.34
CA PRO A 82 -35.79 25.00 58.41
C PRO A 82 -37.17 24.34 58.16
N LYS A 83 -37.90 24.07 59.25
CA LYS A 83 -39.33 23.78 59.19
C LYS A 83 -40.06 25.06 58.83
N SER A 84 -40.79 25.01 57.71
CA SER A 84 -41.66 26.09 57.24
C SER A 84 -42.51 26.64 58.39
N SER A 85 -42.22 27.87 58.80
CA SER A 85 -42.99 28.59 59.81
C SER A 85 -44.37 28.96 59.24
N ALA A 86 -45.39 28.20 59.60
CA ALA A 86 -46.78 28.66 59.48
C ALA A 86 -47.10 29.53 60.69
N ARG A 87 -47.15 30.85 60.48
CA ARG A 87 -47.56 31.82 61.50
C ARG A 87 -49.06 31.66 61.82
N PRO A 88 -49.49 31.55 63.09
CA PRO A 88 -50.91 31.56 63.42
C PRO A 88 -51.45 32.98 63.29
N ALA A 89 -52.46 33.18 62.43
CA ALA A 89 -53.15 34.46 62.27
C ALA A 89 -54.18 34.64 63.40
N SER A 90 -54.05 35.73 64.16
CA SER A 90 -55.05 36.21 65.11
C SER A 90 -56.24 36.82 64.35
N ALA A 91 -57.45 36.36 64.65
CA ALA A 91 -58.68 36.94 64.11
C ALA A 91 -58.94 38.31 64.75
N SER A 92 -58.71 39.38 63.98
CA SER A 92 -59.13 40.74 64.33
C SER A 92 -60.40 41.09 63.56
N ALA A 93 -61.44 41.48 64.30
CA ALA A 93 -62.67 42.02 63.76
C ALA A 93 -62.44 43.48 63.31
N GLY A 94 -61.92 43.65 62.10
CA GLY A 94 -61.72 44.94 61.46
C GLY A 94 -61.22 44.71 60.04
N PHE A 95 -61.97 45.23 59.05
CA PHE A 95 -61.72 45.16 57.60
C PHE A 95 -60.77 44.03 57.15
N SER A 96 -61.37 42.89 56.81
CA SER A 96 -60.66 41.79 56.14
C SER A 96 -59.94 42.32 54.90
N SER A 97 -58.62 42.19 54.82
CA SER A 97 -57.84 42.44 53.61
C SER A 97 -58.35 41.59 52.44
N THR A 98 -58.96 40.44 52.73
CA THR A 98 -59.69 39.62 51.76
C THR A 98 -60.95 40.33 51.28
N ALA A 99 -61.70 41.03 52.14
CA ALA A 99 -62.86 41.81 51.73
C ALA A 99 -62.50 43.08 50.93
N ALA A 100 -61.34 43.71 51.21
CA ALA A 100 -60.82 44.80 50.40
C ALA A 100 -60.29 44.32 49.03
N LEU A 101 -59.63 43.15 48.99
CA LEU A 101 -59.25 42.48 47.74
C LEU A 101 -60.47 42.01 46.95
N ASP A 102 -61.49 41.46 47.60
CA ASP A 102 -62.74 41.01 47.00
C ASP A 102 -63.52 42.20 46.41
N LYS A 103 -63.58 43.32 47.14
CA LYS A 103 -64.12 44.58 46.62
C LYS A 103 -63.32 45.11 45.43
N MET A 104 -61.99 45.00 45.46
CA MET A 104 -61.14 45.41 44.34
C MET A 104 -61.28 44.47 43.13
N LEU A 105 -61.46 43.17 43.33
CA LEU A 105 -61.73 42.18 42.28
C LEU A 105 -63.07 42.46 41.61
N VAL A 106 -64.11 42.77 42.40
CA VAL A 106 -65.44 43.13 41.91
C VAL A 106 -65.43 44.49 41.19
N ASP A 107 -64.78 45.52 41.76
CA ASP A 107 -64.64 46.85 41.13
C ASP A 107 -63.82 46.80 39.84
N ALA A 108 -62.79 45.94 39.78
CA ALA A 108 -61.99 45.69 38.57
C ALA A 108 -62.71 44.80 37.55
N LYS A 109 -63.97 44.41 37.79
CA LYS A 109 -64.76 43.46 36.98
C LYS A 109 -64.07 42.11 36.75
N ILE A 110 -63.21 41.68 37.66
CA ILE A 110 -62.63 40.34 37.67
C ILE A 110 -63.70 39.38 38.22
N GLY A 111 -64.74 39.15 37.41
CA GLY A 111 -65.78 38.16 37.69
C GLY A 111 -65.39 36.75 37.24
N PRO A 112 -66.17 35.74 37.62
CA PRO A 112 -65.97 34.35 37.16
C PRO A 112 -65.89 34.24 35.62
N GLU A 113 -66.64 35.06 34.89
CA GLU A 113 -66.61 35.18 33.42
C GLU A 113 -65.22 35.60 32.87
N LEU A 114 -64.53 36.55 33.52
CA LEU A 114 -63.20 36.99 33.09
C LEU A 114 -62.14 35.91 33.38
N ILE A 115 -62.29 35.20 34.50
CA ILE A 115 -61.40 34.09 34.87
C ILE A 115 -61.61 32.90 33.93
N GLU A 116 -62.86 32.60 33.58
CA GLU A 116 -63.21 31.54 32.63
C GLU A 116 -62.72 31.86 31.21
N SER A 117 -62.92 33.10 30.73
CA SER A 117 -62.40 33.53 29.43
C SER A 117 -60.86 33.58 29.38
N LEU A 118 -60.20 33.97 30.48
CA LEU A 118 -58.73 33.91 30.59
C LEU A 118 -58.24 32.46 30.60
N GLY A 119 -58.90 31.57 31.33
CA GLY A 119 -58.61 30.14 31.35
C GLY A 119 -58.79 29.50 29.97
N ALA A 120 -59.89 29.82 29.29
CA ALA A 120 -60.14 29.40 27.90
C ALA A 120 -59.09 29.97 26.93
N GLY A 121 -58.67 31.23 27.12
CA GLY A 121 -57.63 31.88 26.35
C GLY A 121 -56.25 31.23 26.54
N LEU A 122 -55.87 30.93 27.78
CA LEU A 122 -54.61 30.25 28.11
C LEU A 122 -54.59 28.80 27.60
N ARG A 123 -55.73 28.09 27.69
CA ARG A 123 -55.87 26.74 27.16
C ARG A 123 -55.76 26.73 25.64
N THR A 124 -56.45 27.66 24.97
CA THR A 124 -56.36 27.85 23.53
C THR A 124 -54.94 28.23 23.10
N PHE A 125 -54.27 29.10 23.85
CA PHE A 125 -52.87 29.46 23.60
C PHE A 125 -51.96 28.24 23.75
N GLY A 126 -52.12 27.45 24.81
CA GLY A 126 -51.40 26.19 25.01
C GLY A 126 -51.60 25.22 23.85
N ASP A 127 -52.83 25.06 23.36
CA ASP A 127 -53.15 24.22 22.20
C ASP A 127 -52.47 24.73 20.91
N LYS A 128 -52.43 26.05 20.70
CA LYS A 128 -51.74 26.66 19.55
C LYS A 128 -50.22 26.52 19.65
N VAL A 129 -49.63 26.68 20.83
CA VAL A 129 -48.20 26.48 21.06
C VAL A 129 -47.81 25.02 20.85
N SER A 130 -48.64 24.07 21.31
CA SER A 130 -48.46 22.64 21.07
C SER A 130 -48.52 22.31 19.57
N ALA A 131 -49.48 22.89 18.84
CA ALA A 131 -49.54 22.75 17.37
C ALA A 131 -48.30 23.32 16.67
N ILE A 132 -47.78 24.47 17.12
CA ILE A 132 -46.54 25.05 16.60
C ILE A 132 -45.35 24.13 16.88
N SER A 133 -45.26 23.54 18.08
CA SER A 133 -44.22 22.58 18.42
C SER A 133 -44.26 21.37 17.49
N ASN A 134 -45.44 20.79 17.27
CA ASN A 134 -45.60 19.65 16.36
C ASN A 134 -45.23 19.99 14.92
N VAL A 135 -45.54 21.20 14.44
CA VAL A 135 -45.11 21.68 13.11
C VAL A 135 -43.60 21.86 13.06
N ALA A 136 -42.97 22.37 14.13
CA ALA A 136 -41.53 22.50 14.21
C ALA A 136 -40.84 21.12 14.16
N ASP A 137 -41.34 20.15 14.92
CA ASP A 137 -40.83 18.76 14.92
C ASP A 137 -41.01 18.11 13.54
N ALA A 138 -42.17 18.28 12.91
CA ALA A 138 -42.42 17.79 11.55
C ALA A 138 -41.49 18.44 10.51
N SER A 139 -41.18 19.73 10.67
CA SER A 139 -40.25 20.45 9.79
C SER A 139 -38.81 19.93 9.93
N ALA A 140 -38.37 19.63 11.15
CA ALA A 140 -37.07 19.04 11.43
C ALA A 140 -36.96 17.64 10.82
N ALA A 141 -37.98 16.79 11.00
CA ALA A 141 -38.04 15.46 10.39
C ALA A 141 -38.04 15.53 8.85
N THR A 142 -38.71 16.51 8.26
CA THR A 142 -38.73 16.72 6.80
C THR A 142 -37.36 17.14 6.27
N ALA A 143 -36.63 17.99 7.00
CA ALA A 143 -35.26 18.37 6.65
C ALA A 143 -34.31 17.16 6.71
N GLU A 144 -34.45 16.32 7.74
CA GLU A 144 -33.68 15.08 7.87
C GLU A 144 -34.00 14.09 6.74
N PHE A 145 -35.28 13.90 6.42
CA PHE A 145 -35.73 13.06 5.31
C PHE A 145 -35.16 13.55 3.97
N THR A 146 -35.21 14.85 3.70
CA THR A 146 -34.64 15.46 2.50
C THR A 146 -33.12 15.20 2.43
N GLY A 147 -32.42 15.31 3.57
CA GLY A 147 -31.00 14.97 3.67
C GLY A 147 -30.73 13.50 3.35
N LYS A 148 -31.53 12.58 3.90
CA LYS A 148 -31.43 11.14 3.63
C LYS A 148 -31.70 10.80 2.16
N VAL A 149 -32.72 11.42 1.55
CA VAL A 149 -33.03 11.25 0.11
C VAL A 149 -31.89 11.78 -0.77
N LYS A 150 -31.30 12.93 -0.43
CA LYS A 150 -30.14 13.47 -1.14
C LYS A 150 -28.94 12.53 -1.05
N ASN A 151 -28.66 12.00 0.14
CA ASN A 151 -27.56 11.04 0.35
C ASN A 151 -27.82 9.73 -0.41
N ALA A 152 -29.05 9.22 -0.41
CA ALA A 152 -29.43 8.05 -1.19
C ALA A 152 -29.24 8.27 -2.69
N SER A 153 -29.62 9.45 -3.19
CA SER A 153 -29.43 9.84 -4.60
C SER A 153 -27.95 9.85 -4.98
N ALA A 154 -27.09 10.44 -4.15
CA ALA A 154 -25.64 10.42 -4.35
C ALA A 154 -25.06 9.00 -4.31
N GLY A 155 -25.58 8.13 -3.43
CA GLY A 155 -25.22 6.71 -3.42
C GLY A 155 -25.62 6.00 -4.71
N PHE A 156 -26.78 6.34 -5.27
CA PHE A 156 -27.26 5.79 -6.54
C PHE A 156 -26.41 6.23 -7.74
N ASP A 157 -25.98 7.49 -7.76
CA ASP A 157 -25.04 8.00 -8.78
C ASP A 157 -23.69 7.25 -8.70
N GLY A 158 -23.18 7.04 -7.48
CA GLY A 158 -21.96 6.26 -7.25
C GLY A 158 -22.10 4.81 -7.71
N LEU A 159 -23.23 4.18 -7.44
CA LEU A 159 -23.53 2.81 -7.89
C LEU A 159 -23.62 2.75 -9.42
N ASN A 160 -24.28 3.71 -10.06
CA ASN A 160 -24.37 3.77 -11.52
C ASN A 160 -22.99 3.93 -12.18
N ALA A 161 -22.12 4.78 -11.61
CA ALA A 161 -20.75 4.93 -12.07
C ALA A 161 -19.94 3.63 -11.90
N ALA A 162 -20.08 2.94 -10.77
CA ALA A 162 -19.42 1.66 -10.52
C ALA A 162 -19.89 0.57 -11.49
N PHE A 163 -21.20 0.48 -11.75
CA PHE A 163 -21.76 -0.45 -12.74
C PHE A 163 -21.25 -0.14 -14.14
N SER A 164 -21.27 1.11 -14.58
CA SER A 164 -20.74 1.50 -15.89
C SER A 164 -19.27 1.12 -16.04
N LYS A 165 -18.46 1.33 -14.98
CA LYS A 165 -17.05 0.94 -14.97
C LYS A 165 -16.87 -0.59 -15.02
N ALA A 166 -17.64 -1.33 -14.25
CA ALA A 166 -17.60 -2.79 -14.25
C ALA A 166 -18.00 -3.38 -15.61
N THR A 167 -19.02 -2.80 -16.27
CA THR A 167 -19.42 -3.20 -17.63
C THR A 167 -18.33 -2.91 -18.65
N ALA A 168 -17.67 -1.75 -18.56
CA ALA A 168 -16.53 -1.44 -19.43
C ALA A 168 -15.37 -2.43 -19.23
N GLN A 169 -15.03 -2.76 -17.98
CA GLN A 169 -14.01 -3.76 -17.66
C GLN A 169 -14.37 -5.16 -18.13
N LEU A 170 -15.64 -5.56 -18.06
CA LEU A 170 -16.11 -6.84 -18.60
C LEU A 170 -16.03 -6.89 -20.13
N SER A 171 -16.31 -5.77 -20.81
CA SER A 171 -16.12 -5.65 -22.26
C SER A 171 -14.64 -5.79 -22.64
N GLU A 172 -13.76 -5.11 -21.91
CA GLU A 172 -12.31 -5.20 -22.10
C GLU A 172 -11.77 -6.61 -21.81
N LEU A 173 -12.32 -7.31 -20.81
CA LEU A 173 -12.00 -8.72 -20.55
C LEU A 173 -12.45 -9.63 -21.72
N GLY A 174 -13.62 -9.34 -22.29
CA GLY A 174 -14.13 -10.02 -23.49
C GLY A 174 -13.20 -9.84 -24.69
N GLU A 175 -12.68 -8.63 -24.90
CA GLU A 175 -11.66 -8.34 -25.91
C GLU A 175 -10.28 -8.93 -25.54
N SER A 176 -9.95 -9.02 -24.25
CA SER A 176 -8.70 -9.61 -23.76
C SER A 176 -8.60 -11.12 -24.05
N ASN A 177 -9.70 -11.83 -24.35
CA ASN A 177 -9.62 -13.18 -24.90
C ASN A 177 -8.88 -13.17 -26.26
N VAL A 178 -9.02 -12.10 -27.07
CA VAL A 178 -8.26 -11.92 -28.31
C VAL A 178 -6.78 -11.67 -28.01
N ALA A 179 -6.48 -10.87 -26.98
CA ALA A 179 -5.10 -10.63 -26.54
C ALA A 179 -4.43 -11.89 -25.96
N SER A 180 -5.17 -12.74 -25.26
CA SER A 180 -4.69 -14.03 -24.74
C SER A 180 -4.36 -15.02 -25.87
N VAL A 181 -5.17 -15.04 -26.94
CA VAL A 181 -4.88 -15.84 -28.14
C VAL A 181 -3.61 -15.34 -28.84
N ALA A 182 -3.47 -14.03 -29.02
CA ALA A 182 -2.28 -13.44 -29.62
C ALA A 182 -1.00 -13.71 -28.79
N TYR A 183 -1.10 -13.65 -27.46
CA TYR A 183 0.00 -14.01 -26.56
C TYR A 183 0.33 -15.51 -26.64
N HIS A 184 -0.68 -16.38 -26.70
CA HIS A 184 -0.48 -17.82 -26.88
C HIS A 184 0.23 -18.14 -28.20
N ASP A 185 -0.15 -17.48 -29.29
CA ASP A 185 0.51 -17.61 -30.59
C ASP A 185 1.97 -17.15 -30.55
N GLN A 186 2.27 -16.05 -29.86
CA GLN A 186 3.64 -15.57 -29.67
C GLN A 186 4.49 -16.54 -28.84
N VAL A 187 3.93 -17.10 -27.76
CA VAL A 187 4.62 -18.10 -26.92
C VAL A 187 4.88 -19.39 -27.71
N ASN A 188 3.91 -19.85 -28.51
CA ASN A 188 4.09 -21.00 -29.39
C ASN A 188 5.16 -20.75 -30.46
N ALA A 189 5.19 -19.57 -31.07
CA ALA A 189 6.22 -19.18 -32.03
C ALA A 189 7.61 -19.14 -31.36
N LEU A 190 7.71 -18.60 -30.14
CA LEU A 190 8.94 -18.61 -29.35
C LEU A 190 9.41 -20.05 -29.03
N ALA A 191 8.51 -20.92 -28.60
CA ALA A 191 8.83 -22.32 -28.34
C ALA A 191 9.34 -23.05 -29.59
N LYS A 192 8.71 -22.80 -30.75
CA LYS A 192 9.15 -23.35 -32.04
C LYS A 192 10.53 -22.81 -32.43
N ASN A 193 10.79 -21.53 -32.22
CA ASN A 193 12.10 -20.92 -32.49
C ASN A 193 13.19 -21.47 -31.56
N LEU A 194 12.89 -21.66 -30.27
CA LEU A 194 13.84 -22.27 -29.32
C LEU A 194 14.13 -23.74 -29.69
N SER A 195 13.12 -24.50 -30.12
CA SER A 195 13.32 -25.86 -30.61
C SER A 195 14.18 -25.89 -31.87
N ALA A 196 13.93 -24.99 -32.82
CA ALA A 196 14.76 -24.85 -34.02
C ALA A 196 16.20 -24.43 -33.67
N LEU A 197 16.38 -23.52 -32.71
CA LEU A 197 17.69 -23.07 -32.27
C LEU A 197 18.48 -24.18 -31.59
N ASN A 198 17.84 -25.00 -30.75
CA ASN A 198 18.47 -26.18 -30.17
C ASN A 198 18.89 -27.20 -31.25
N ALA A 199 18.06 -27.39 -32.30
CA ALA A 199 18.41 -28.26 -33.41
C ALA A 199 19.60 -27.73 -34.23
N VAL A 200 19.68 -26.40 -34.42
CA VAL A 200 20.84 -25.75 -35.06
C VAL A 200 22.09 -25.91 -34.21
N TYR A 201 21.98 -25.76 -32.88
CA TYR A 201 23.11 -25.92 -31.97
C TYR A 201 23.69 -27.35 -32.00
N GLU A 202 22.82 -28.36 -32.03
CA GLU A 202 23.23 -29.76 -32.20
C GLU A 202 23.91 -29.98 -33.56
N LEU A 203 23.35 -29.40 -34.63
CA LEU A 203 23.94 -29.44 -35.97
C LEU A 203 25.31 -28.75 -36.03
N GLU A 204 25.45 -27.59 -35.40
CA GLU A 204 26.71 -26.84 -35.35
C GLU A 204 27.78 -27.61 -34.57
N LEU A 205 27.41 -28.25 -33.45
CA LEU A 205 28.32 -29.08 -32.69
C LEU A 205 28.77 -30.32 -33.49
N GLN A 206 27.85 -30.93 -34.23
CA GLN A 206 28.16 -32.05 -35.13
C GLN A 206 29.07 -31.62 -36.29
N ASP A 207 28.77 -30.49 -36.95
CA ASP A 207 29.56 -29.97 -38.06
C ASP A 207 30.96 -29.56 -37.60
N SER A 208 31.06 -28.92 -36.43
CA SER A 208 32.34 -28.57 -35.81
C SER A 208 33.19 -29.82 -35.50
N SER A 209 32.57 -30.89 -35.02
CA SER A 209 33.24 -32.19 -34.84
C SER A 209 33.71 -32.81 -36.18
N ALA A 210 32.88 -32.74 -37.22
CA ALA A 210 33.25 -33.19 -38.56
C ALA A 210 34.41 -32.36 -39.13
N HIS A 211 34.39 -31.04 -38.94
CA HIS A 211 35.45 -30.12 -39.33
C HIS A 211 36.76 -30.42 -38.59
N LEU A 212 36.73 -30.66 -37.27
CA LEU A 212 37.91 -31.07 -36.49
C LEU A 212 38.50 -32.39 -37.01
N LYS A 213 37.66 -33.37 -37.34
CA LYS A 213 38.12 -34.65 -37.92
C LYS A 213 38.76 -34.44 -39.30
N SER A 214 38.14 -33.62 -40.14
CA SER A 214 38.67 -33.26 -41.46
C SER A 214 40.02 -32.55 -41.34
N MET A 215 40.13 -31.59 -40.41
CA MET A 215 41.36 -30.85 -40.13
C MET A 215 42.47 -31.77 -39.61
N ASN A 216 42.17 -32.72 -38.71
CA ASN A 216 43.16 -33.69 -38.24
C ASN A 216 43.67 -34.55 -39.42
N LYS A 217 42.77 -35.03 -40.28
CA LYS A 217 43.14 -35.77 -41.49
C LYS A 217 43.96 -34.93 -42.47
N PHE A 218 43.64 -33.65 -42.61
CA PHE A 218 44.43 -32.71 -43.40
C PHE A 218 45.85 -32.57 -42.86
N TYR A 219 46.02 -32.38 -41.54
CA TYR A 219 47.35 -32.33 -40.92
C TYR A 219 48.14 -33.63 -41.09
N GLN A 220 47.48 -34.79 -40.98
CA GLN A 220 48.12 -36.09 -41.25
C GLN A 220 48.59 -36.20 -42.70
N ASN A 221 47.75 -35.82 -43.67
CA ASN A 221 48.10 -35.82 -45.08
C ASN A 221 49.22 -34.82 -45.38
N LEU A 222 49.23 -33.65 -44.74
CA LEU A 222 50.29 -32.65 -44.90
C LEU A 222 51.61 -33.17 -44.34
N SER A 223 51.59 -33.80 -43.17
CA SER A 223 52.76 -34.46 -42.57
C SER A 223 53.30 -35.58 -43.47
N LEU A 224 52.43 -36.44 -44.01
CA LEU A 224 52.80 -37.47 -44.98
C LEU A 224 53.44 -36.85 -46.24
N THR A 225 52.83 -35.80 -46.78
CA THR A 225 53.33 -35.08 -47.96
C THR A 225 54.71 -34.48 -47.68
N MET A 226 54.91 -33.89 -46.51
CA MET A 226 56.19 -33.32 -46.10
C MET A 226 57.27 -34.40 -45.94
N ASN A 227 56.93 -35.56 -45.38
CA ASN A 227 57.84 -36.71 -45.31
C ASN A 227 58.22 -37.22 -46.70
N ASN A 228 57.25 -37.45 -47.58
CA ASN A 228 57.51 -37.88 -48.96
C ASN A 228 58.35 -36.85 -49.73
N PHE A 229 58.14 -35.56 -49.46
CA PHE A 229 58.94 -34.49 -50.06
C PHE A 229 60.40 -34.53 -49.57
N ASN A 230 60.62 -34.76 -48.27
CA ASN A 230 61.96 -34.94 -47.71
C ASN A 230 62.65 -36.19 -48.28
N GLU A 231 61.94 -37.31 -48.43
CA GLU A 231 62.48 -38.53 -49.07
C GLU A 231 62.84 -38.26 -50.54
N SER A 232 61.96 -37.61 -51.30
CA SER A 232 62.22 -37.24 -52.69
C SER A 232 63.43 -36.30 -52.84
N MET A 233 63.64 -35.43 -51.86
CA MET A 233 64.81 -34.54 -51.81
C MET A 233 66.11 -35.35 -51.59
N GLU A 234 66.08 -36.38 -50.73
CA GLU A 234 67.21 -37.27 -50.51
C GLU A 234 67.49 -38.14 -51.75
N ASP A 235 66.46 -38.69 -52.39
CA ASP A 235 66.58 -39.44 -53.64
C ASP A 235 67.18 -38.57 -54.76
N SER A 236 66.76 -37.31 -54.86
CA SER A 236 67.31 -36.34 -55.82
C SER A 236 68.80 -36.07 -55.58
N LYS A 237 69.22 -36.06 -54.31
CA LYS A 237 70.62 -35.89 -53.93
C LYS A 237 71.45 -37.13 -54.28
N GLN A 238 70.95 -38.33 -53.99
CA GLN A 238 71.60 -39.59 -54.39
C GLN A 238 71.69 -39.73 -55.90
N PHE A 239 70.61 -39.43 -56.63
CA PHE A 239 70.62 -39.42 -58.09
C PHE A 239 71.69 -38.48 -58.65
N LYS A 240 71.83 -37.27 -58.08
CA LYS A 240 72.90 -36.33 -58.46
C LYS A 240 74.29 -36.93 -58.22
N GLU A 241 74.50 -37.63 -57.10
CA GLU A 241 75.78 -38.32 -56.83
C GLU A 241 76.06 -39.45 -57.82
N GLU A 242 75.08 -40.31 -58.10
CA GLU A 242 75.22 -41.42 -59.05
C GLU A 242 75.43 -40.93 -60.48
N VAL A 243 74.72 -39.88 -60.91
CA VAL A 243 74.97 -39.21 -62.20
C VAL A 243 76.39 -38.63 -62.23
N GLY A 244 76.85 -38.04 -61.14
CA GLY A 244 78.23 -37.57 -61.00
C GLY A 244 79.28 -38.68 -61.14
N LYS A 245 79.05 -39.84 -60.51
CA LYS A 245 79.90 -41.03 -60.65
C LYS A 245 79.88 -41.57 -62.08
N LEU A 246 78.70 -41.66 -62.70
CA LEU A 246 78.54 -42.11 -64.09
C LEU A 246 79.30 -41.19 -65.05
N ALA A 247 79.18 -39.87 -64.88
CA ALA A 247 79.92 -38.89 -65.68
C ALA A 247 81.44 -39.07 -65.54
N LYS A 248 81.94 -39.31 -64.31
CA LYS A 248 83.36 -39.59 -64.06
C LYS A 248 83.81 -40.89 -64.73
N ASN A 249 82.99 -41.95 -64.66
CA ASN A 249 83.27 -43.24 -65.29
C ASN A 249 83.25 -43.15 -66.82
N LEU A 250 82.27 -42.46 -67.41
CA LEU A 250 82.22 -42.17 -68.84
C LEU A 250 83.45 -41.36 -69.31
N SER A 251 83.85 -40.34 -68.54
CA SER A 251 85.06 -39.58 -68.83
C SER A 251 86.31 -40.47 -68.81
N SER A 252 86.40 -41.38 -67.84
CA SER A 252 87.52 -42.32 -67.69
C SER A 252 87.56 -43.32 -68.84
N LEU A 253 86.39 -43.86 -69.22
CA LEU A 253 86.24 -44.78 -70.34
C LEU A 253 86.59 -44.10 -71.67
N ASN A 254 86.12 -42.88 -71.88
CA ASN A 254 86.42 -42.10 -73.08
C ASN A 254 87.92 -41.75 -73.16
N ALA A 255 88.58 -41.51 -72.03
CA ALA A 255 90.03 -41.34 -71.97
C ALA A 255 90.78 -42.63 -72.36
N ILE A 256 90.32 -43.81 -71.90
CA ILE A 256 90.89 -45.11 -72.30
C ILE A 256 90.69 -45.36 -73.79
N TYR A 257 89.48 -45.13 -74.33
CA TYR A 257 89.22 -45.26 -75.76
C TYR A 257 90.03 -44.25 -76.59
N GLY A 258 90.19 -43.01 -76.12
CA GLY A 258 91.06 -42.01 -76.77
C GLY A 258 92.52 -42.44 -76.78
N ASN A 259 93.02 -43.00 -75.68
CA ASN A 259 94.37 -43.57 -75.60
C ASN A 259 94.51 -44.79 -76.53
N MET A 260 93.48 -45.63 -76.66
CA MET A 260 93.47 -46.80 -77.54
C MET A 260 93.39 -46.40 -79.03
N LEU A 261 92.61 -45.36 -79.37
CA LEU A 261 92.58 -44.78 -80.71
C LEU A 261 93.93 -44.16 -81.08
N THR A 262 94.55 -43.45 -80.14
CA THR A 262 95.91 -42.87 -80.32
C THR A 262 96.95 -43.98 -80.52
N ALA A 263 96.82 -45.11 -79.83
CA ALA A 263 97.68 -46.28 -80.01
C ALA A 263 97.41 -47.05 -81.32
N MET A 264 96.18 -47.05 -81.84
CA MET A 264 95.84 -47.65 -83.15
C MET A 264 96.19 -46.76 -84.35
N ASN A 265 96.24 -45.44 -84.16
CA ASN A 265 96.59 -44.48 -85.21
C ASN A 265 98.08 -44.11 -85.23
N GLN A 266 98.91 -44.76 -84.41
CA GLN A 266 100.37 -44.64 -84.53
C GLN A 266 100.82 -45.28 -85.86
N PRO A 267 101.40 -44.51 -86.80
CA PRO A 267 101.89 -45.07 -88.05
C PRO A 267 103.05 -46.01 -87.71
N ARG A 268 102.97 -47.26 -88.17
CA ARG A 268 104.08 -48.20 -88.07
C ARG A 268 105.25 -47.66 -88.88
N VAL A 269 106.32 -47.28 -88.18
CA VAL A 269 107.66 -47.07 -88.74
C VAL A 269 108.53 -48.24 -88.29
#